data_AF-F2BBK4-F1
#
_entry.id   AF-F2BBK4-F1
#
_cell.length_a   1.000
_cell.length_b   1.000
_cell.length_c   1.000
_cell.angle_alpha   90.00
_cell.angle_beta   90.00
_cell.angle_gamma   90.00
#
_symmetry.space_group_name_H-M   'P 1'
#
loop_
_entity.id
_entity.type
_entity.pdbx_description
1 polymer ?
#
loop_
_entity_poly.entity_id
_entity_poly.type
_entity_poly.pdbx_seq_one_letter_code
_entity_poly.pdbx_strand_id
1 'polypeptide(L)'
;MSDYRLIKQQEAAKIDFAIMLDGLLESKQLTQTELAARTGKSKSLISRLMGGDSNPTIETMVSVLHAVGENLVITTESRLRREYTAILSMQAANNLPDTTERRPAKWTTVNLTMPAWRTESTTQS
;
A
#
# COMPACT_ATOMS: atom_id res chain seq x y z
N MET A 1 -20.42 -4.31 19.81
CA MET A 1 -19.94 -3.98 18.44
C MET A 1 -18.57 -3.26 18.41
N SER A 2 -18.04 -2.77 19.54
CA SER A 2 -16.71 -2.13 19.61
C SER A 2 -15.55 -3.09 19.29
N ASP A 3 -15.67 -4.36 19.67
CA ASP A 3 -14.55 -5.33 19.59
C ASP A 3 -14.20 -5.75 18.16
N TYR A 4 -15.17 -5.72 17.24
CA TYR A 4 -14.92 -6.14 15.85
C TYR A 4 -13.91 -5.24 15.13
N ARG A 5 -13.95 -3.92 15.38
CA ARG A 5 -13.00 -2.97 14.76
C ARG A 5 -11.59 -3.20 15.29
N LEU A 6 -11.46 -3.43 16.60
CA LEU A 6 -10.18 -3.71 17.23
C LEU A 6 -9.58 -5.01 16.70
N ILE A 7 -10.37 -6.09 16.69
CA ILE A 7 -9.93 -7.39 16.15
C ILE A 7 -9.48 -7.22 14.70
N LYS A 8 -10.27 -6.53 13.87
CA LYS A 8 -9.90 -6.27 12.47
C LYS A 8 -8.58 -5.50 12.34
N GLN A 9 -8.35 -4.49 13.19
CA GLN A 9 -7.09 -3.73 13.20
C GLN A 9 -5.90 -4.59 13.64
N GLN A 10 -6.09 -5.46 14.62
CA GLN A 10 -5.06 -6.40 15.07
C GLN A 10 -4.70 -7.41 13.98
N GLU A 11 -5.70 -8.01 13.32
CA GLU A 11 -5.46 -8.96 12.22
C GLU A 11 -4.80 -8.28 11.02
N ALA A 12 -5.22 -7.06 10.66
CA ALA A 12 -4.58 -6.28 9.61
C ALA A 12 -3.10 -6.03 9.92
N ALA A 13 -2.76 -5.60 11.13
CA ALA A 13 -1.37 -5.32 11.51
C ALA A 13 -0.47 -6.57 11.47
N LYS A 14 -0.99 -7.75 11.82
CA LYS A 14 -0.25 -9.02 11.70
C LYS A 14 0.04 -9.38 10.26
N ILE A 15 -0.97 -9.27 9.39
CA ILE A 15 -0.86 -9.55 7.96
C ILE A 15 0.10 -8.55 7.29
N ASP A 16 -0.03 -7.26 7.59
CA ASP A 16 0.85 -6.21 7.07
C ASP A 16 2.31 -6.47 7.43
N PHE A 17 2.57 -6.90 8.68
CA PHE A 17 3.91 -7.28 9.11
C PHE A 17 4.44 -8.50 8.33
N ALA A 18 3.60 -9.53 8.12
CA ALA A 18 3.98 -10.72 7.38
C ALA A 18 4.31 -10.41 5.91
N ILE A 19 3.49 -9.61 5.23
CA ILE A 19 3.71 -9.16 3.85
C ILE A 19 5.00 -8.34 3.74
N MET A 20 5.22 -7.41 4.67
CA MET A 20 6.44 -6.60 4.71
C MET A 20 7.69 -7.47 4.89
N LEU A 21 7.65 -8.43 5.81
CA LEU A 21 8.75 -9.34 6.04
C LEU A 21 9.03 -10.23 4.82
N ASP A 22 7.99 -10.69 4.12
CA ASP A 22 8.12 -11.49 2.89
C ASP A 22 8.83 -10.71 1.78
N GLY A 23 8.41 -9.47 1.52
CA GLY A 23 9.08 -8.60 0.56
C GLY A 23 10.55 -8.31 0.93
N LEU A 24 10.87 -8.19 2.22
CA LEU A 24 12.26 -8.08 2.68
C LEU A 24 13.08 -9.34 2.41
N LEU A 25 12.49 -10.52 2.59
CA LEU A 25 13.16 -11.78 2.27
C LEU A 25 13.39 -11.93 0.76
N GLU A 26 12.39 -11.64 -0.06
CA GLU A 26 12.51 -11.69 -1.53
C GLU A 26 13.60 -10.73 -2.04
N SER A 27 13.60 -9.48 -1.58
CA SER A 27 14.58 -8.47 -2.00
C SER A 27 16.02 -8.83 -1.60
N LYS A 28 16.19 -9.60 -0.52
CA LYS A 28 17.50 -10.07 -0.02
C LYS A 28 17.82 -11.52 -0.44
N GLN A 29 16.98 -12.15 -1.26
CA GLN A 29 17.09 -13.54 -1.70
C GLN A 29 17.24 -14.53 -0.52
N LEU A 30 16.46 -14.33 0.54
CA LEU A 30 16.46 -15.17 1.73
C LEU A 30 15.20 -16.03 1.78
N THR A 31 15.35 -17.26 2.28
CA THR A 31 14.26 -18.18 2.56
C THR A 31 13.80 -18.08 4.03
N GLN A 32 12.58 -18.55 4.30
CA GLN A 32 12.09 -18.68 5.68
C GLN A 32 12.96 -19.62 6.55
N THR A 33 13.59 -20.63 5.92
CA THR A 33 14.52 -21.54 6.63
C THR A 33 15.79 -20.81 7.04
N GLU A 34 16.33 -19.94 6.18
CA GLU A 34 17.49 -19.12 6.51
C GLU A 34 17.14 -18.06 7.57
N LEU A 35 15.95 -17.46 7.51
CA LEU A 35 15.48 -16.56 8.56
C LEU A 35 15.40 -17.28 9.92
N ALA A 36 14.85 -18.49 9.96
CA ALA A 36 14.81 -19.31 11.17
C ALA A 36 16.22 -19.56 11.73
N ALA A 37 17.17 -19.93 10.85
CA ALA A 37 18.56 -20.15 11.23
C ALA A 37 19.24 -18.88 11.77
N ARG A 38 19.04 -17.72 11.11
CA ARG A 38 19.64 -16.43 11.51
C ARG A 38 19.07 -15.89 12.82
N THR A 39 17.78 -16.15 13.08
CA THR A 39 17.09 -15.68 14.29
C THR A 39 17.23 -16.63 15.48
N GLY A 40 17.66 -17.87 15.25
CA GLY A 40 17.64 -18.94 16.24
C GLY A 40 16.22 -19.41 16.62
N LYS A 41 15.19 -19.00 15.87
CA LYS A 41 13.79 -19.35 16.12
C LYS A 41 13.40 -20.62 15.37
N SER A 42 12.37 -21.32 15.85
CA SER A 42 11.88 -22.53 15.17
C SER A 42 11.28 -22.20 13.80
N LYS A 43 11.42 -23.15 12.85
CA LYS A 43 10.76 -23.05 11.53
C LYS A 43 9.23 -22.92 11.66
N SER A 44 8.63 -23.56 12.67
CA SER A 44 7.19 -23.46 12.93
C SER A 44 6.77 -22.06 13.41
N LEU A 45 7.61 -21.37 14.18
CA LEU A 45 7.34 -20.00 14.59
C LEU A 45 7.45 -19.06 13.39
N ILE A 46 8.49 -19.20 12.57
CA ILE A 46 8.62 -18.40 11.34
C ILE A 46 7.44 -18.66 10.40
N SER A 47 7.04 -19.91 10.18
CA SER A 47 5.90 -20.22 9.32
C SER A 47 4.59 -19.59 9.80
N ARG A 48 4.29 -19.64 11.12
CA ARG A 48 3.11 -18.96 11.69
C ARG A 48 3.20 -17.43 11.58
N LEU A 49 4.40 -16.88 11.70
CA LEU A 49 4.65 -15.45 11.51
C LEU A 49 4.33 -15.01 10.08
N MET A 50 4.85 -15.76 9.10
CA MET A 50 4.62 -15.51 7.67
C MET A 50 3.17 -15.77 7.26
N GLY A 51 2.47 -16.69 7.92
CA GLY A 51 1.06 -16.94 7.69
C GLY A 51 0.11 -15.86 8.21
N GLY A 52 0.60 -14.86 8.95
CA GLY A 52 -0.24 -13.79 9.55
C GLY A 52 -1.12 -14.25 10.73
N ASP A 53 -1.11 -15.53 11.06
CA ASP A 53 -1.91 -16.13 12.15
C ASP A 53 -1.23 -16.02 13.53
N SER A 54 0.05 -15.65 13.56
CA SER A 54 0.74 -15.42 14.83
C SER A 54 0.43 -14.04 15.42
N ASN A 55 0.51 -13.92 16.75
CA ASN A 55 0.52 -12.64 17.46
C ASN A 55 1.95 -12.32 17.92
N PRO A 56 2.84 -11.82 17.03
CA PRO A 56 4.22 -11.57 17.41
C PRO A 56 4.32 -10.42 18.40
N THR A 57 5.17 -10.58 19.41
CA THR A 57 5.57 -9.48 20.28
C THR A 57 6.46 -8.50 19.50
N ILE A 58 6.56 -7.25 19.98
CA ILE A 58 7.53 -6.28 19.43
C ILE A 58 8.96 -6.83 19.49
N GLU A 59 9.32 -7.53 20.56
CA GLU A 59 10.62 -8.22 20.67
C GLU A 59 10.84 -9.23 19.53
N THR A 60 9.80 -10.00 19.18
CA THR A 60 9.87 -10.94 18.05
C THR A 60 10.05 -10.21 16.73
N MET A 61 9.28 -9.13 16.50
CA MET A 61 9.39 -8.30 15.29
C MET A 61 10.79 -7.71 15.14
N VAL A 62 11.35 -7.12 16.22
CA VAL A 62 12.71 -6.57 16.24
C VAL A 62 13.74 -7.67 15.95
N SER A 63 13.61 -8.83 16.60
CA SER A 63 14.54 -9.95 16.43
C SER A 63 14.60 -10.46 14.98
N VAL A 64 13.44 -10.59 14.30
CA VAL A 64 13.41 -11.06 12.91
C VAL A 64 13.90 -10.01 11.93
N LEU A 65 13.59 -8.72 12.15
CA LEU A 65 14.06 -7.62 11.31
C LEU A 65 15.57 -7.42 11.46
N HIS A 66 16.09 -7.47 12.68
CA HIS A 66 17.53 -7.39 12.94
C HIS A 66 18.30 -8.50 12.22
N ALA A 67 17.77 -9.73 12.19
CA ALA A 67 18.39 -10.86 11.50
C ALA A 67 18.49 -10.69 9.97
N VAL A 68 17.72 -9.77 9.39
CA VAL A 68 17.80 -9.40 7.96
C VAL A 68 18.43 -8.01 7.73
N GLY A 69 18.99 -7.42 8.79
CA GLY A 69 19.67 -6.12 8.73
C GLY A 69 18.72 -4.92 8.64
N GLU A 70 17.50 -5.04 9.17
CA GLU A 70 16.49 -3.98 9.18
C GLU A 70 16.13 -3.55 10.61
N ASN A 71 15.60 -2.32 10.73
CA ASN A 71 15.14 -1.76 12.00
C ASN A 71 13.62 -1.63 12.03
N LEU A 72 13.00 -1.95 13.18
CA LEU A 72 11.57 -1.72 13.37
C LEU A 72 11.29 -0.23 13.61
N VAL A 73 10.41 0.35 12.79
CA VAL A 73 9.86 1.70 13.00
C VAL A 73 8.35 1.59 13.15
N ILE A 74 7.81 2.10 14.26
CA ILE A 74 6.37 2.14 14.52
C ILE A 74 5.89 3.59 14.45
N THR A 75 4.82 3.82 13.71
CA THR A 75 4.22 5.15 13.55
C THR A 75 2.70 5.06 13.45
N THR A 76 2.03 6.21 13.45
CA THR A 76 0.59 6.30 13.20
C THR A 76 0.32 6.74 11.77
N GLU A 77 -0.81 6.35 11.20
CA GLU A 77 -1.22 6.78 9.86
C GLU A 77 -1.23 8.30 9.73
N SER A 78 -1.74 9.02 10.74
CA SER A 78 -1.75 10.48 10.76
C SER A 78 -0.35 11.09 10.74
N ARG A 79 0.63 10.46 11.41
CA ARG A 79 2.03 10.91 11.37
C ARG A 79 2.64 10.64 10.01
N LEU A 80 2.44 9.45 9.47
CA LEU A 80 2.92 9.04 8.14
C LEU A 80 2.39 9.99 7.04
N ARG A 81 1.09 10.28 7.04
CA ARG A 81 0.46 11.21 6.09
C ARG A 81 1.07 12.61 6.15
N ARG A 82 1.37 13.14 7.35
CA ARG A 82 2.01 14.47 7.49
C ARG A 82 3.41 14.48 6.90
N GLU A 83 4.20 13.46 7.19
CA GLU A 83 5.58 13.34 6.70
C GLU A 83 5.63 13.18 5.17
N TYR A 84 4.78 12.34 4.58
CA TYR A 84 4.69 12.21 3.11
C TYR A 84 4.13 13.44 2.42
N THR A 85 3.15 14.13 3.01
CA THR A 85 2.60 15.36 2.42
C THR A 85 3.70 16.42 2.30
N ALA A 86 4.56 16.55 3.31
CA ALA A 86 5.71 17.45 3.24
C ALA A 86 6.65 17.07 2.09
N ILE A 87 7.00 15.79 1.94
CA ILE A 87 7.94 15.35 0.88
C ILE A 87 7.34 15.49 -0.52
N LEU A 88 6.08 15.07 -0.73
CA LEU A 88 5.42 15.15 -2.03
C LEU A 88 5.10 16.61 -2.42
N SER A 89 4.73 17.46 -1.47
CA SER A 89 4.56 18.90 -1.75
C SER A 89 5.89 19.59 -2.11
N MET A 90 7.01 19.17 -1.50
CA MET A 90 8.35 19.64 -1.89
C MET A 90 8.74 19.20 -3.30
N GLN A 91 8.43 17.97 -3.71
CA GLN A 91 8.71 17.47 -5.06
C GLN A 91 7.80 18.09 -6.13
N ALA A 92 6.52 18.33 -5.80
CA ALA A 92 5.56 18.99 -6.70
C ALA A 92 5.91 20.47 -6.95
N ALA A 93 6.37 21.19 -5.92
CA ALA A 93 6.84 22.58 -6.07
C ALA A 93 8.06 22.70 -7.00
N ASN A 94 8.88 21.64 -7.10
CA ASN A 94 10.09 21.63 -7.92
C ASN A 94 9.90 21.03 -9.33
N ASN A 95 8.75 20.41 -9.65
CA ASN A 95 8.53 19.71 -10.93
C ASN A 95 7.19 20.04 -11.61
N LEU A 96 6.53 21.16 -11.29
CA LEU A 96 5.47 21.67 -12.15
C LEU A 96 6.13 22.28 -13.40
N PRO A 97 6.02 21.68 -14.60
CA PRO A 97 6.34 22.41 -15.81
C PRO A 97 5.45 23.65 -15.82
N ASP A 98 6.07 24.81 -16.01
CA ASP A 98 5.41 26.10 -16.12
C ASP A 98 4.19 25.97 -17.03
N THR A 99 3.00 26.03 -16.44
CA THR A 99 1.74 25.78 -17.16
C THR A 99 1.32 26.98 -18.01
N THR A 100 2.15 28.02 -18.12
CA THR A 100 1.88 29.19 -18.97
C THR A 100 2.04 28.92 -20.47
N GLU A 101 2.50 27.74 -20.89
CA GLU A 101 2.57 27.37 -22.31
C GLU A 101 1.55 26.31 -22.75
N ARG A 102 0.35 26.29 -22.18
CA ARG A 102 -0.79 25.66 -22.88
C ARG A 102 -1.28 26.58 -24.01
N ARG A 103 -0.67 26.44 -25.19
CA ARG A 103 -1.30 26.88 -26.44
C ARG A 103 -2.70 26.25 -26.50
N PRO A 104 -3.80 27.02 -26.69
CA PRO A 104 -5.13 26.43 -26.77
C PRO A 104 -5.16 25.46 -27.95
N ALA A 105 -5.42 24.19 -27.66
CA ALA A 105 -5.54 23.15 -28.67
C ALA A 105 -6.68 23.55 -29.62
N LYS A 106 -6.35 23.65 -30.91
CA LYS A 106 -7.32 23.88 -31.99
C LYS A 106 -8.32 22.72 -31.94
N TRP A 107 -9.56 22.98 -31.55
CA TRP A 107 -10.59 21.95 -31.54
C TRP A 107 -10.86 21.52 -32.98
N THR A 108 -10.46 20.30 -33.33
CA THR A 108 -10.89 19.68 -34.59
C THR A 108 -12.35 19.28 -34.42
N THR A 109 -13.26 19.93 -35.15
CA THR A 109 -14.68 19.58 -35.19
C THR A 109 -14.83 18.12 -35.61
N VAL A 110 -15.25 17.26 -34.68
CA VAL A 110 -15.71 15.91 -35.02
C VAL A 110 -17.15 16.04 -35.51
N ASN A 111 -17.37 15.88 -36.81
CA ASN A 111 -18.72 15.77 -37.38
C ASN A 111 -19.31 14.42 -36.94
N LEU A 112 -20.23 14.47 -35.98
CA LEU A 112 -21.06 13.32 -35.61
C LEU A 112 -22.23 13.24 -36.60
N THR A 113 -22.09 12.48 -37.67
CA THR A 113 -23.25 12.01 -38.44
C THR A 113 -24.07 11.09 -37.54
N MET A 114 -25.23 11.59 -37.09
CA MET A 114 -26.21 10.83 -36.29
C MET A 114 -26.90 9.75 -37.14
N PRO A 115 -27.15 8.53 -36.62
CA PRO A 115 -28.04 7.56 -37.26
C PRO A 115 -29.52 7.92 -37.08
N ALA A 116 -30.29 7.69 -38.15
CA ALA A 116 -31.62 8.23 -38.41
C ALA A 116 -32.82 7.55 -37.72
N TRP A 117 -32.67 6.99 -36.52
CA TRP A 117 -33.82 6.40 -35.82
C TRP A 117 -33.87 6.83 -34.35
N ARG A 118 -34.29 8.07 -34.12
CA ARG A 118 -34.91 8.46 -32.85
C ARG A 118 -35.87 9.63 -33.05
N THR A 119 -36.94 9.35 -33.77
CA THR A 119 -38.25 9.98 -33.60
C THR A 119 -39.19 8.78 -33.49
N GLU A 120 -39.74 8.47 -32.33
CA GLU A 120 -41.03 9.01 -31.95
C GLU A 120 -41.18 9.11 -30.43
N SER A 121 -41.75 10.25 -30.04
CA SER A 121 -42.11 10.71 -28.71
C SER A 121 -43.42 10.08 -28.22
N THR A 122 -43.43 9.61 -26.96
CA THR A 122 -44.67 9.53 -26.16
C THR A 122 -44.90 10.89 -25.50
N THR A 123 -46.08 11.49 -25.66
CA THR A 123 -46.90 12.21 -24.65
C THR A 123 -48.18 12.70 -25.38
N GLN A 124 -49.31 12.03 -25.18
CA GLN A 124 -50.47 12.53 -24.41
C GLN A 124 -50.91 13.96 -24.76
N SER A 125 -52.10 14.07 -25.37
CA SER A 125 -53.19 14.87 -24.83
C SER A 125 -54.53 14.32 -25.33
#